data_AF-A0A2M8BWV2-F1
#
_entry.id   AF-A0A2M8BWV2-F1
#
_cell.length_a   1.000
_cell.length_b   1.000
_cell.length_c   1.000
_cell.angle_alpha   90.00
_cell.angle_beta   90.00
_cell.angle_gamma   90.00
#
_symmetry.space_group_name_H-M   'P 1'
#
loop_
_entity.id
_entity.type
_entity.pdbx_description
1 polymer ?
#
loop_
_entity_poly.entity_id
_entity_poly.type
_entity_poly.pdbx_seq_one_letter_code
_entity_poly.pdbx_strand_id
1 'polypeptide(L)' 'MAEQDLEIEQIVKRLDMLNHRLDSMDSVITSLVERVMGRLLTMEVTCPKCGEIIQVNITSSVRLRGKG' A
#
# COMPACT_ATOMS: atom_id res chain seq x y z
N MET A 1 -8.82 -43.07 -7.84
CA MET A 1 -9.63 -41.83 -7.79
C MET A 1 -9.49 -41.10 -6.45
N ALA A 2 -9.43 -41.80 -5.30
CA ALA A 2 -9.23 -41.17 -3.99
C ALA A 2 -7.87 -40.46 -3.81
N GLU A 3 -6.80 -40.95 -4.44
CA GLU A 3 -5.46 -40.35 -4.34
C GLU A 3 -5.37 -38.98 -5.03
N GLN A 4 -6.06 -38.80 -6.16
CA GLN A 4 -6.10 -37.51 -6.87
C GLN A 4 -6.89 -36.45 -6.09
N ASP A 5 -7.95 -36.84 -5.38
CA ASP A 5 -8.70 -35.93 -4.50
C ASP A 5 -7.84 -35.46 -3.31
N LEU A 6 -7.03 -36.34 -2.74
CA LEU A 6 -6.09 -36.01 -1.66
C LEU A 6 -5.01 -35.02 -2.11
N GLU A 7 -4.50 -35.16 -3.33
CA GLU A 7 -3.54 -34.21 -3.91
C GLU A 7 -4.18 -32.84 -4.19
N ILE A 8 -5.40 -32.82 -4.71
CA ILE A 8 -6.15 -31.58 -4.95
C ILE A 8 -6.42 -30.86 -3.62
N GLU A 9 -6.84 -31.56 -2.57
CA GLU A 9 -7.04 -30.95 -1.24
C GLU A 9 -5.75 -30.34 -0.67
N GLN A 10 -4.60 -30.99 -0.86
CA GLN A 10 -3.32 -30.43 -0.42
C GLN A 10 -2.95 -29.15 -1.18
N ILE A 11 -3.21 -29.11 -2.49
CA ILE A 11 -2.96 -27.92 -3.32
C ILE A 11 -3.88 -26.78 -2.89
N VAL A 12 -5.17 -27.05 -2.67
CA VAL A 12 -6.14 -26.06 -2.17
C VAL A 12 -5.68 -25.49 -0.83
N LYS A 13 -5.27 -26.32 0.14
CA LYS A 13 -4.75 -25.84 1.43
C LYS A 13 -3.52 -24.95 1.28
N ARG A 14 -2.61 -25.27 0.34
CA ARG A 14 -1.42 -24.43 0.09
C ARG A 14 -1.78 -23.09 -0.54
N LEU A 15 -2.72 -23.08 -1.49
CA LEU A 15 -3.25 -21.86 -2.09
C LEU A 15 -3.94 -20.97 -1.05
N ASP A 16 -4.71 -21.57 -0.15
CA ASP A 16 -5.42 -20.85 0.90
C ASP A 16 -4.44 -20.19 1.90
N MET A 17 -3.37 -20.91 2.28
CA MET A 17 -2.28 -20.33 3.08
C MET A 17 -1.55 -19.19 2.37
N LEU A 18 -1.39 -19.27 1.04
CA LEU A 18 -0.76 -18.20 0.26
C LEU A 18 -1.69 -16.98 0.16
N ASN A 19 -2.98 -17.19 -0.09
CA ASN A 19 -3.98 -16.13 -0.16
C ASN A 19 -4.03 -15.35 1.16
N HIS A 20 -4.06 -16.05 2.29
CA HIS A 20 -4.08 -15.41 3.59
C HIS A 20 -2.83 -14.55 3.87
N ARG A 21 -1.65 -14.95 3.36
CA ARG A 21 -0.43 -14.13 3.44
C ARG A 21 -0.50 -12.91 2.53
N LEU A 22 -1.08 -13.03 1.35
CA LEU A 22 -1.27 -11.92 0.44
C LEU A 22 -2.25 -10.89 1.01
N ASP A 23 -3.37 -11.34 1.60
CA ASP A 23 -4.32 -10.46 2.30
C ASP A 23 -3.64 -9.66 3.44
N SER A 24 -2.69 -10.30 4.13
CA SER A 24 -1.90 -9.63 5.18
C SER A 24 -0.95 -8.55 4.62
N MET A 25 -0.50 -8.69 3.37
CA MET A 25 0.33 -7.68 2.69
C MET A 25 -0.51 -6.52 2.15
N ASP A 26 -1.71 -6.79 1.62
CA ASP A 26 -2.65 -5.76 1.16
C ASP A 26 -3.05 -4.82 2.30
N SER A 27 -3.15 -5.34 3.53
CA SER A 27 -3.38 -4.53 4.73
C SER A 27 -2.25 -3.51 4.98
N VAL A 28 -0.98 -3.91 4.80
CA VAL A 28 0.18 -3.02 4.98
C VAL A 28 0.21 -1.94 3.91
N ILE A 29 -0.07 -2.30 2.66
CA ILE A 29 -0.12 -1.37 1.53
C ILE A 29 -1.27 -0.37 1.74
N THR A 30 -2.45 -0.85 2.12
CA THR A 30 -3.63 -0.01 2.38
C THR A 30 -3.36 0.98 3.51
N SER A 31 -2.82 0.52 4.63
CA SER A 31 -2.49 1.40 5.78
C SER A 31 -1.44 2.47 5.44
N LEU A 32 -0.51 2.17 4.52
CA LEU A 32 0.45 3.15 4.02
C LEU A 32 -0.22 4.23 3.17
N VAL A 33 -1.09 3.83 2.24
CA VAL A 33 -1.82 4.78 1.38
C VAL A 33 -2.66 5.72 2.25
N GLU A 34 -3.42 5.19 3.21
CA GLU A 34 -4.20 5.99 4.15
C GLU A 34 -3.33 6.99 4.94
N ARG A 35 -2.16 6.55 5.41
CA ARG A 35 -1.24 7.39 6.19
C ARG A 35 -0.60 8.51 5.37
N VAL A 36 -0.27 8.26 4.11
CA VAL A 36 0.30 9.26 3.19
C VAL A 36 -0.77 10.27 2.79
N MET A 37 -1.96 9.79 2.42
CA MET A 37 -3.07 10.65 2.02
C MET A 37 -3.61 11.51 3.17
N GLY A 38 -3.61 11.00 4.41
CA GLY A 38 -4.07 11.73 5.59
C GLY A 38 -3.13 12.84 6.09
N ARG A 39 -1.96 13.05 5.46
CA ARG A 39 -0.94 14.03 5.87
C ARG A 39 -0.47 14.94 4.72
N LEU A 40 -1.30 15.12 3.69
CA LEU A 40 -1.02 16.12 2.67
C LEU A 40 -1.05 17.51 3.30
N LEU A 41 0.03 18.26 3.13
CA LEU A 41 0.06 19.68 3.45
C LEU A 41 0.03 20.45 2.14
N THR A 42 -0.89 21.40 2.03
CA THR A 42 -0.94 22.34 0.92
C THR A 42 -0.39 23.67 1.38
N MET A 43 0.63 24.16 0.68
CA MET A 43 1.22 25.47 0.91
C MET A 43 0.88 26.38 -0.26
N GLU A 44 0.35 27.55 0.04
CA GLU A 44 0.08 28.59 -0.95
C GLU A 44 1.12 29.70 -0.82
N VAL A 45 1.74 30.06 -1.94
CA VAL A 45 2.72 31.15 -2.00
C VAL A 45 2.33 32.08 -3.12
N THR A 46 2.16 33.36 -2.80
CA THR A 46 1.96 34.40 -3.81
C THR A 46 3.30 34.73 -4.46
N CYS A 47 3.39 34.63 -5.79
CA CYS A 47 4.57 35.03 -6.53
C CYS A 47 4.75 36.55 -6.44
N PRO A 48 5.87 37.07 -5.89
CA PRO A 48 6.06 38.50 -5.73
C PRO A 48 6.27 39.24 -7.06
N LYS A 49 6.52 38.51 -8.16
CA LYS A 49 6.81 39.09 -9.48
C LYS A 49 5.55 39.30 -10.33
N CYS A 50 4.57 38.39 -10.25
CA CYS A 50 3.35 38.43 -11.07
C CYS A 50 2.05 38.37 -10.27
N GLY A 51 2.10 38.17 -8.95
CA GLY A 51 0.91 38.08 -8.09
C GLY A 51 0.16 36.74 -8.17
N GLU A 52 0.63 35.81 -9.00
CA GLU A 52 0.00 34.51 -9.19
C GLU A 52 0.16 33.62 -7.95
N ILE A 53 -0.88 32.88 -7.59
CA ILE A 53 -0.87 31.96 -6.44
C ILE A 53 -0.27 30.63 -6.89
N ILE A 54 0.84 30.26 -6.28
CA ILE A 54 1.50 28.97 -6.49
C ILE A 54 1.07 28.03 -5.37
N GLN A 55 0.44 26.91 -5.73
CA GLN A 55 0.04 25.87 -4.80
C GLN A 55 1.07 24.72 -4.81
N VAL A 56 1.64 24.42 -3.65
CA VAL A 56 2.62 23.35 -3.46
C VAL A 56 1.99 22.27 -2.58
N ASN A 57 1.81 21.09 -3.13
CA ASN A 57 1.37 19.92 -2.37
C ASN A 57 2.58 19.15 -1.84
N ILE A 58 2.72 19.12 -0.53
CA ILE A 58 3.82 18.46 0.16
C ILE A 58 3.35 17.07 0.59
N THR A 59 4.10 16.06 0.16
CA THR A 59 3.86 14.66 0.53
C THR A 59 5.12 14.08 1.17
N SER A 60 4.95 13.31 2.25
CA SER A 60 6.07 12.62 2.92
C SER A 60 6.28 11.25 2.29
N SER A 61 7.52 10.92 1.92
CA SER A 61 7.86 9.53 1.53
C SER A 61 7.97 8.64 2.77
N VAL A 62 7.30 7.48 2.77
CA VAL A 62 7.46 6.46 3.81
C VAL A 62 8.34 5.35 3.25
N ARG A 63 9.55 5.18 3.80
CA ARG A 63 10.40 4.03 3.47
C ARG A 63 10.19 2.93 4.50
N LEU A 64 9.57 1.83 4.09
CA LEU A 64 9.54 0.62 4.90
C LEU A 64 10.94 0.00 4.91
N ARG A 65 11.58 -0.02 6.08
CA ARG A 65 12.82 -0.76 6.28
C ARG A 65 12.46 -2.24 6.37
N GLY A 66 12.66 -2.98 5.28
CA GLY A 66 12.50 -4.44 5.30
C GLY A 66 13.46 -5.03 6.33
N LYS A 67 12.92 -5.72 7.34
CA LYS A 67 13.75 -6.58 8.19
C LYS A 67 14.14 -7.78 7.34
N GLY A 68 15.38 -7.77 6.84
CA GLY A 68 16.09 -8.97 6.40
C GLY A 68 16.54 -9.80 7.60
#